data_AF-A0A2V6MZP8-F1
#
_entry.id   AF-A0A2V6MZP8-F1
#
_cell.length_a   1.000
_cell.length_b   1.000
_cell.length_c   1.000
_cell.angle_alpha   90.00
_cell.angle_beta   90.00
_cell.angle_gamma   90.00
#
_symmetry.space_group_name_H-M   'P 1'
#
loop_
_entity.id
_entity.type
_entity.pdbx_description
1 polymer ?
#
loop_
_entity_poly.entity_id
_entity_poly.type
_entity_poly.pdbx_seq_one_letter_code
_entity_poly.pdbx_strand_id
1 'polypeptide(L)'
;MGGTNGCRKRAAGSGRIFGKEGLFAVFKHVQYKGQSATFDGKALVADLPNSPKSHYRILDCGMKSFPIEALSHAPLTAMMKTVKEHKIQANDVKEIKVEVIARAADILGDPHKYRPDSKETADHSLPYCMAAGLVDGMVTPLQFKEERVLDKALIPIMDKVKVVANEEFEALFPKFQPSRVTSC
;
A
#
# COMPACT_ATOMS: atom_id res chain seq x y z
N MET A 1 -8.92 2.51 55.41
CA MET A 1 -8.11 1.45 54.78
C MET A 1 -9.04 0.80 53.74
N GLY A 2 -9.05 1.25 52.49
CA GLY A 2 -8.03 0.96 51.47
C GLY A 2 -8.42 -0.36 50.80
N GLY A 3 -8.71 -0.48 49.51
CA GLY A 3 -8.63 0.41 48.36
C GLY A 3 -8.83 -0.49 47.13
N THR A 4 -9.70 -0.10 46.22
CA THR A 4 -10.01 -0.81 44.97
C THR A 4 -8.78 -0.81 44.06
N ASN A 5 -8.21 -1.99 43.75
CA ASN A 5 -7.12 -2.09 42.77
C ASN A 5 -7.69 -2.10 41.35
N GLY A 6 -7.75 -0.90 40.77
CA GLY A 6 -7.96 -0.69 39.34
C GLY A 6 -6.80 -1.27 38.53
N CYS A 7 -7.14 -2.01 37.49
CA CYS A 7 -6.20 -2.43 36.46
C CYS A 7 -5.79 -1.20 35.62
N ARG A 8 -4.80 -0.45 36.09
CA ARG A 8 -4.09 0.55 35.27
C ARG A 8 -3.07 -0.19 34.40
N LYS A 9 -3.44 -0.53 33.17
CA LYS A 9 -2.45 -0.76 32.11
C LYS A 9 -1.84 0.59 31.77
N ARG A 10 -0.68 0.89 32.37
CA ARG A 10 0.18 2.00 31.95
C ARG A 10 0.66 1.70 30.53
N ALA A 11 0.17 2.50 29.59
CA ALA A 11 0.87 2.73 28.34
C ALA A 11 2.25 3.31 28.66
N ALA A 12 3.30 2.67 28.16
CA ALA A 12 4.65 3.21 28.18
C ALA A 12 5.22 3.14 26.77
N GLY A 13 5.31 4.31 26.14
CA GLY A 13 6.45 4.73 25.32
C GLY A 13 6.74 3.98 24.03
N SER A 14 6.17 4.51 22.94
CA SER A 14 6.83 4.79 21.65
C SER A 14 8.29 4.34 21.48
N GLY A 15 8.50 3.36 20.61
CA GLY A 15 9.80 2.96 20.09
C GLY A 15 9.67 1.89 19.01
N ARG A 16 9.32 2.31 17.80
CA ARG A 16 9.10 1.46 16.62
C ARG A 16 10.39 0.68 16.27
N ILE A 17 10.54 -0.57 16.71
CA ILE A 17 11.58 -1.51 16.22
C ILE A 17 10.98 -2.91 16.09
N PHE A 18 10.34 -3.18 14.95
CA PHE A 18 9.79 -4.50 14.60
C PHE A 18 10.87 -5.55 14.23
N GLY A 19 12.16 -5.19 14.20
CA GLY A 19 13.26 -6.09 13.83
C GLY A 19 14.01 -6.77 14.99
N LYS A 20 13.96 -6.19 16.20
CA LYS A 20 14.77 -6.68 17.34
C LYS A 20 14.20 -7.98 17.94
N GLU A 21 12.87 -8.09 17.99
CA GLU A 21 12.17 -9.25 18.54
C GLU A 21 12.48 -10.54 17.74
N GLY A 22 12.64 -10.44 16.41
CA GLY A 22 12.91 -11.60 15.55
C GLY A 22 14.26 -12.28 15.81
N LEU A 23 15.29 -11.54 16.24
CA LEU A 23 16.61 -12.13 16.49
C LEU A 23 16.77 -12.60 17.94
N PHE A 24 16.34 -11.81 18.92
CA PHE A 24 16.60 -12.10 20.34
C PHE A 24 15.53 -12.99 20.99
N ALA A 25 14.25 -12.82 20.65
CA ALA A 25 13.18 -13.59 21.29
C ALA A 25 13.17 -15.05 20.80
N VAL A 26 13.37 -15.25 19.50
CA VAL A 26 13.23 -16.55 18.81
C VAL A 26 14.19 -17.61 19.34
N PHE A 27 15.47 -17.31 19.54
CA PHE A 27 16.45 -18.38 19.80
C PHE A 27 16.64 -18.77 21.27
N LYS A 28 16.23 -17.95 22.26
CA LYS A 28 16.55 -18.22 23.68
C LYS A 28 15.51 -17.78 24.73
N HIS A 29 14.45 -17.04 24.39
CA HIS A 29 13.64 -16.35 25.43
C HIS A 29 12.11 -16.49 25.30
N VAL A 30 11.58 -17.07 24.22
CA VAL A 30 10.13 -17.28 24.09
C VAL A 30 9.70 -18.55 24.84
N GLN A 31 8.81 -18.38 25.81
CA GLN A 31 8.13 -19.46 26.53
C GLN A 31 6.68 -19.55 26.04
N TYR A 32 6.22 -20.76 25.69
CA TYR A 32 4.83 -21.05 25.38
C TYR A 32 4.33 -22.12 26.35
N LYS A 33 3.26 -21.82 27.10
CA LYS A 33 2.69 -22.73 28.12
C LYS A 33 3.71 -23.24 29.15
N GLY A 34 4.66 -22.38 29.56
CA GLY A 34 5.69 -22.72 30.56
C GLY A 34 6.81 -23.61 30.04
N GLN A 35 6.89 -23.82 28.72
CA GLN A 35 7.98 -24.53 28.05
C GLN A 35 8.65 -23.60 27.04
N SER A 36 9.96 -23.80 26.82
CA SER A 36 10.68 -23.08 25.78
C SER A 36 10.04 -23.35 24.42
N ALA A 37 9.75 -22.30 23.64
CA ALA A 37 9.23 -22.47 22.29
C ALA A 37 10.23 -23.26 21.43
N THR A 38 9.71 -24.23 20.68
CA THR A 38 10.49 -25.09 19.79
C THR A 38 10.12 -24.81 18.34
N PHE A 39 11.10 -24.89 17.44
CA PHE A 39 10.89 -24.75 15.99
C PHE A 39 10.89 -26.12 15.33
N ASP A 40 9.90 -26.35 14.47
CA ASP A 40 9.93 -27.50 13.57
C ASP A 40 10.85 -27.19 12.38
N GLY A 41 12.15 -27.39 12.60
CA GLY A 41 13.15 -27.17 11.55
C GLY A 41 12.97 -28.11 10.36
N LYS A 42 12.41 -29.32 10.56
CA LYS A 42 12.16 -30.27 9.47
C LYS A 42 11.04 -29.78 8.57
N ALA A 43 9.92 -29.32 9.15
CA ALA A 43 8.85 -28.71 8.39
C ALA A 43 9.30 -27.45 7.64
N LEU A 44 10.18 -26.65 8.24
CA LEU A 44 10.70 -25.43 7.61
C LEU A 44 11.52 -25.69 6.34
N VAL A 45 12.25 -26.81 6.29
CA VAL A 45 13.13 -27.16 5.16
C VAL A 45 12.54 -28.17 4.19
N ALA A 46 11.41 -28.80 4.52
CA ALA A 46 10.84 -29.91 3.76
C ALA A 46 10.56 -29.56 2.29
N ASP A 47 10.04 -28.35 2.04
CA ASP A 47 9.65 -27.88 0.71
C ASP A 47 10.59 -26.81 0.14
N LEU A 48 11.79 -26.67 0.69
CA LEU A 48 12.74 -25.69 0.17
C LEU A 48 13.34 -26.14 -1.17
N PRO A 49 13.52 -25.20 -2.11
CA PRO A 49 14.22 -25.46 -3.36
C PRO A 49 15.63 -26.01 -3.09
N ASN A 50 15.89 -27.26 -3.50
CA ASN A 50 17.08 -28.04 -3.16
C ASN A 50 18.04 -28.29 -4.35
N SER A 51 17.74 -27.70 -5.51
CA SER A 51 18.55 -27.83 -6.71
C SER A 51 18.76 -26.49 -7.41
N PRO A 52 19.85 -26.32 -8.19
CA PRO A 52 20.07 -25.12 -9.00
C PRO A 52 18.97 -24.83 -10.03
N LYS A 53 18.10 -25.81 -10.35
CA LYS A 53 16.97 -25.65 -11.28
C LYS A 53 15.68 -25.23 -10.59
N SER A 54 15.69 -25.14 -9.27
CA SER A 54 14.50 -24.82 -8.50
C SER A 54 14.14 -23.33 -8.66
N HIS A 55 12.85 -23.02 -8.60
CA HIS A 55 12.40 -21.64 -8.67
C HIS A 55 12.53 -20.95 -7.31
N TYR A 56 13.30 -19.88 -7.23
CA TYR A 56 13.48 -19.09 -6.01
C TYR A 56 12.60 -17.84 -6.07
N ARG A 57 11.77 -17.64 -5.04
CA ARG A 57 10.84 -16.48 -4.96
C ARG A 57 11.52 -15.12 -5.05
N ILE A 58 12.81 -15.03 -4.71
CA ILE A 58 13.61 -13.80 -4.87
C ILE A 58 13.67 -13.33 -6.33
N LEU A 59 13.53 -14.24 -7.29
CA LEU A 59 13.50 -13.94 -8.72
C LEU A 59 12.17 -13.29 -9.16
N ASP A 60 11.12 -13.41 -8.34
CA ASP A 60 9.79 -12.83 -8.60
C ASP A 60 9.63 -11.46 -7.91
N CYS A 61 10.67 -10.93 -7.27
CA CYS A 61 10.60 -9.65 -6.57
C CYS A 61 10.54 -8.47 -7.55
N GLY A 62 9.46 -7.69 -7.46
CA GLY A 62 9.33 -6.43 -8.19
C GLY A 62 9.95 -5.25 -7.45
N MET A 63 10.49 -4.29 -8.20
CA MET A 63 10.95 -3.00 -7.66
C MET A 63 9.86 -1.95 -7.83
N LYS A 64 9.61 -1.16 -6.79
CA LYS A 64 8.63 -0.08 -6.83
C LYS A 64 9.20 1.13 -7.59
N SER A 65 8.52 1.57 -8.64
CA SER A 65 8.85 2.80 -9.36
C SER A 65 8.43 4.07 -8.61
N PHE A 66 7.36 3.96 -7.82
CA PHE A 66 6.78 5.03 -7.01
C PHE A 66 6.73 4.66 -5.52
N PRO A 67 6.87 5.61 -4.59
CA PRO A 67 6.79 5.35 -3.16
C PRO A 67 5.32 5.22 -2.68
N ILE A 68 4.56 4.31 -3.29
CA ILE A 68 3.11 4.12 -3.06
C ILE A 68 2.77 2.64 -2.86
N GLU A 69 1.55 2.37 -2.39
CA GLU A 69 0.97 1.03 -2.31
C GLU A 69 1.01 0.31 -3.67
N ALA A 70 1.32 -0.99 -3.69
CA ALA A 70 1.67 -1.74 -4.90
C ALA A 70 0.56 -1.77 -5.96
N LEU A 71 -0.71 -1.85 -5.57
CA LEU A 71 -1.86 -1.91 -6.48
C LEU A 71 -2.13 -0.56 -7.16
N SER A 72 -1.57 0.54 -6.65
CA SER A 72 -1.65 1.87 -7.28
C SER A 72 -0.68 2.06 -8.46
N HIS A 73 0.34 1.21 -8.62
CA HIS A 73 1.39 1.42 -9.63
C HIS A 73 0.86 1.30 -11.06
N ALA A 74 0.08 0.27 -11.35
CA ALA A 74 -0.47 0.04 -12.68
C ALA A 74 -1.39 1.18 -13.16
N PRO A 75 -2.43 1.60 -12.40
CA PRO A 75 -3.29 2.71 -12.83
C PRO A 75 -2.55 4.05 -12.90
N LEU A 76 -1.66 4.35 -11.96
CA LEU A 76 -0.86 5.58 -12.01
C LEU A 76 0.02 5.62 -13.26
N THR A 77 0.70 4.50 -13.57
CA THR A 77 1.55 4.40 -14.77
C THR A 77 0.74 4.58 -16.04
N ALA A 78 -0.43 3.95 -16.13
CA ALA A 78 -1.33 4.08 -17.27
C ALA A 78 -1.75 5.54 -17.47
N MET A 79 -2.22 6.20 -16.41
CA MET A 79 -2.60 7.62 -16.46
C MET A 79 -1.44 8.51 -16.88
N MET A 80 -0.28 8.42 -16.21
CA MET A 80 0.86 9.29 -16.48
C MET A 80 1.39 9.12 -17.91
N LYS A 81 1.39 7.88 -18.43
CA LYS A 81 1.74 7.61 -19.83
C LYS A 81 0.75 8.29 -20.78
N THR A 82 -0.56 8.10 -20.59
CA THR A 82 -1.60 8.70 -21.43
C THR A 82 -1.56 10.23 -21.40
N VAL A 83 -1.44 10.83 -20.20
CA VAL A 83 -1.32 12.29 -20.01
C VAL A 83 -0.13 12.84 -20.78
N LYS A 84 1.03 12.17 -20.70
CA LYS A 84 2.25 12.58 -21.40
C LYS A 84 2.11 12.48 -22.92
N GLU A 85 1.56 11.38 -23.42
CA GLU A 85 1.39 11.13 -24.87
C GLU A 85 0.42 12.13 -25.51
N HIS A 86 -0.63 12.52 -24.79
CA HIS A 86 -1.71 13.38 -25.30
C HIS A 86 -1.61 14.84 -24.83
N LYS A 87 -0.60 15.17 -24.02
CA LYS A 87 -0.38 16.51 -23.45
C LYS A 87 -1.60 17.06 -22.70
N ILE A 88 -2.30 16.19 -21.97
CA ILE A 88 -3.53 16.53 -21.23
C ILE A 88 -3.16 17.44 -20.05
N GLN A 89 -3.88 18.56 -19.89
CA GLN A 89 -3.75 19.37 -18.69
C GLN A 89 -4.74 18.93 -17.62
N ALA A 90 -4.40 19.08 -16.34
CA ALA A 90 -5.27 18.71 -15.23
C ALA A 90 -6.66 19.38 -15.26
N ASN A 91 -6.72 20.57 -15.86
CA ASN A 91 -7.96 21.34 -16.03
C ASN A 91 -8.87 20.81 -17.15
N ASP A 92 -8.32 20.05 -18.10
CA ASP A 92 -9.09 19.49 -19.23
C ASP A 92 -9.85 18.23 -18.85
N VAL A 93 -9.42 17.56 -17.77
CA VAL A 93 -10.00 16.31 -17.27
C VAL A 93 -11.27 16.62 -16.48
N LYS A 94 -12.42 16.03 -16.83
CA LYS A 94 -13.65 16.16 -16.02
C LYS A 94 -13.77 15.02 -15.01
N GLU A 95 -13.48 13.80 -15.43
CA GLU A 95 -13.47 12.62 -14.56
C GLU A 95 -12.36 11.65 -14.95
N ILE A 96 -11.83 10.90 -13.96
CA ILE A 96 -10.88 9.80 -14.14
C ILE A 96 -11.50 8.55 -13.52
N LYS A 97 -12.01 7.66 -14.35
CA LYS A 97 -12.51 6.36 -13.89
C LYS A 97 -11.36 5.36 -13.86
N VAL A 98 -11.15 4.75 -12.69
CA VAL A 98 -10.09 3.79 -12.42
C VAL A 98 -10.73 2.46 -12.05
N GLU A 99 -10.63 1.49 -12.95
CA GLU A 99 -11.17 0.15 -12.76
C GLU A 99 -10.05 -0.77 -12.31
N VAL A 100 -10.26 -1.46 -11.19
CA VAL A 100 -9.27 -2.33 -10.52
C VAL A 100 -9.97 -3.55 -9.90
N ILE A 101 -9.20 -4.46 -9.31
CA ILE A 101 -9.74 -5.52 -8.45
C ILE A 101 -10.48 -4.92 -7.23
N ALA A 102 -11.52 -5.57 -6.74
CA ALA A 102 -12.34 -5.18 -5.59
C ALA A 102 -11.51 -4.87 -4.34
N ARG A 103 -10.48 -5.68 -4.03
CA ARG A 103 -9.59 -5.38 -2.90
C ARG A 103 -8.89 -4.02 -3.07
N ALA A 104 -8.44 -3.69 -4.28
CA ALA A 104 -7.78 -2.41 -4.54
C ALA A 104 -8.78 -1.24 -4.42
N ALA A 105 -10.00 -1.42 -4.94
CA ALA A 105 -11.05 -0.42 -4.80
C ALA A 105 -11.40 -0.17 -3.32
N ASP A 106 -11.50 -1.22 -2.52
CA ASP A 106 -11.84 -1.16 -1.09
C ASP A 106 -10.75 -0.48 -0.25
N ILE A 107 -9.47 -0.84 -0.44
CA ILE A 107 -8.39 -0.33 0.44
C ILE A 107 -7.71 0.95 -0.04
N LEU A 108 -7.92 1.35 -1.30
CA LEU A 108 -7.28 2.53 -1.90
C LEU A 108 -8.26 3.60 -2.39
N GLY A 109 -9.54 3.24 -2.51
CA GLY A 109 -10.62 4.10 -3.00
C GLY A 109 -11.73 4.33 -1.98
N ASP A 110 -11.57 3.94 -0.72
CA ASP A 110 -12.56 4.26 0.33
C ASP A 110 -12.68 5.77 0.58
N PRO A 111 -13.80 6.27 1.15
CA PRO A 111 -14.03 7.69 1.33
C PRO A 111 -12.92 8.45 2.06
N HIS A 112 -12.21 7.82 3.00
CA HIS A 112 -11.13 8.48 3.74
C HIS A 112 -9.90 8.74 2.85
N LYS A 113 -9.70 7.95 1.79
CA LYS A 113 -8.59 8.13 0.84
C LYS A 113 -8.69 9.42 0.05
N TYR A 114 -9.88 9.99 -0.07
CA TYR A 114 -10.06 11.25 -0.79
C TYR A 114 -9.59 12.47 0.01
N ARG A 115 -9.29 12.32 1.30
CA ARG A 115 -8.81 13.39 2.18
C ARG A 115 -7.69 12.87 3.11
N PRO A 116 -6.52 12.46 2.55
CA PRO A 116 -5.40 12.07 3.39
C PRO A 116 -4.88 13.28 4.17
N ASP A 117 -4.39 13.05 5.38
CA ASP A 117 -3.91 14.08 6.31
C ASP A 117 -2.43 13.91 6.70
N SER A 118 -1.80 12.86 6.17
CA SER A 118 -0.46 12.45 6.52
C SER A 118 0.19 11.71 5.36
N LYS A 119 1.52 11.58 5.40
CA LYS A 119 2.27 10.85 4.39
C LYS A 119 1.78 9.40 4.24
N GLU A 120 1.56 8.72 5.37
CA GLU A 120 1.17 7.31 5.43
C GLU A 120 -0.28 7.07 4.97
N THR A 121 -1.15 8.07 5.07
CA THR A 121 -2.51 7.98 4.49
C THR A 121 -2.51 8.33 3.01
N ALA A 122 -1.62 9.23 2.58
CA ALA A 122 -1.47 9.65 1.19
C ALA A 122 -0.84 8.57 0.29
N ASP A 123 0.19 7.84 0.75
CA ASP A 123 0.85 6.78 -0.06
C ASP A 123 -0.02 5.51 -0.23
N HIS A 124 -1.09 5.41 0.55
CA HIS A 124 -2.16 4.42 0.43
C HIS A 124 -3.48 5.02 -0.08
N SER A 125 -3.43 6.19 -0.72
CA SER A 125 -4.59 6.83 -1.36
C SER A 125 -4.39 6.86 -2.88
N LEU A 126 -5.18 6.07 -3.60
CA LEU A 126 -5.20 6.12 -5.07
C LEU A 126 -5.69 7.47 -5.61
N PRO A 127 -6.79 8.09 -5.11
CA PRO A 127 -7.21 9.40 -5.63
C PRO A 127 -6.15 10.48 -5.41
N TYR A 128 -5.44 10.49 -4.27
CA TYR A 128 -4.33 11.42 -4.05
C TYR A 128 -3.18 11.19 -5.02
N CYS A 129 -2.72 9.94 -5.17
CA CYS A 129 -1.61 9.60 -6.06
C CYS A 129 -1.92 9.96 -7.53
N MET A 130 -3.16 9.75 -7.97
CA MET A 130 -3.62 10.13 -9.31
C MET A 130 -3.67 11.66 -9.46
N ALA A 131 -4.19 12.38 -8.46
CA ALA A 131 -4.23 13.85 -8.47
C ALA A 131 -2.82 14.47 -8.50
N ALA A 132 -1.92 14.01 -7.63
CA ALA A 132 -0.53 14.46 -7.60
C ALA A 132 0.19 14.13 -8.91
N GLY A 133 0.03 12.91 -9.43
CA GLY A 133 0.62 12.50 -10.70
C GLY A 133 0.12 13.30 -11.91
N LEU A 134 -1.17 13.68 -11.92
CA LEU A 134 -1.76 14.48 -12.97
C LEU A 134 -1.31 15.94 -12.92
N VAL A 135 -1.26 16.54 -11.73
CA VAL A 135 -0.92 17.97 -11.56
C VAL A 135 0.58 18.20 -11.62
N ASP A 136 1.39 17.36 -10.97
CA ASP A 136 2.83 17.57 -10.83
C ASP A 136 3.62 16.86 -11.94
N GLY A 137 2.98 15.94 -12.67
CA GLY A 137 3.64 15.10 -13.68
C GLY A 137 4.62 14.07 -13.10
N MET A 138 4.65 13.91 -11.77
CA MET A 138 5.54 13.01 -11.05
C MET A 138 4.94 12.56 -9.70
N VAL A 139 5.37 11.40 -9.22
CA VAL A 139 5.05 10.90 -7.87
C VAL A 139 6.35 10.44 -7.22
N THR A 140 6.95 11.34 -6.44
CA THR A 140 8.22 11.14 -5.73
C THR A 140 8.03 11.45 -4.25
N PRO A 141 9.04 11.27 -3.36
CA PRO A 141 8.93 11.69 -1.97
C PRO A 141 8.53 13.17 -1.78
N LEU A 142 8.74 14.04 -2.77
CA LEU A 142 8.31 15.45 -2.73
C LEU A 142 6.79 15.58 -2.62
N GLN A 143 6.04 14.72 -3.31
CA GLN A 143 4.58 14.68 -3.27
C GLN A 143 4.02 14.13 -1.97
N PHE A 144 4.86 13.66 -1.04
CA PHE A 144 4.41 13.15 0.26
C PHE A 144 4.91 14.01 1.42
N LYS A 145 5.44 15.21 1.12
CA LYS A 145 5.66 16.23 2.14
C LYS A 145 4.31 16.74 2.64
N GLU A 146 4.25 17.06 3.93
CA GLU A 146 3.04 17.53 4.61
C GLU A 146 2.38 18.71 3.87
N GLU A 147 3.18 19.70 3.45
CA GLU A 147 2.73 20.85 2.67
C GLU A 147 1.98 20.48 1.38
N ARG A 148 2.38 19.40 0.70
CA ARG A 148 1.75 18.94 -0.53
C ARG A 148 0.54 18.05 -0.25
N VAL A 149 0.63 17.19 0.76
CA VAL A 149 -0.49 16.32 1.19
C VAL A 149 -1.69 17.15 1.64
N LEU A 150 -1.45 18.24 2.38
CA LEU A 150 -2.50 19.12 2.90
C LEU A 150 -2.95 20.20 1.91
N ASP A 151 -2.42 20.21 0.69
CA ASP A 151 -2.76 21.21 -0.32
C ASP A 151 -4.21 21.02 -0.82
N LYS A 152 -5.07 21.98 -0.45
CA LYS A 152 -6.47 21.99 -0.82
C LYS A 152 -6.70 22.14 -2.33
N ALA A 153 -5.71 22.57 -3.10
CA ALA A 153 -5.80 22.63 -4.55
C ALA A 153 -5.92 21.23 -5.19
N LEU A 154 -5.48 20.17 -4.51
CA LEU A 154 -5.62 18.79 -4.99
C LEU A 154 -7.01 18.20 -4.76
N ILE A 155 -7.78 18.72 -3.81
CA ILE A 155 -9.14 18.25 -3.48
C ILE A 155 -10.04 18.16 -4.72
N PRO A 156 -10.24 19.24 -5.51
CA PRO A 156 -11.10 19.17 -6.68
C PRO A 156 -10.59 18.19 -7.75
N ILE A 157 -9.31 17.84 -7.76
CA ILE A 157 -8.75 16.85 -8.69
C ILE A 157 -8.97 15.43 -8.15
N MET A 158 -8.78 15.21 -6.85
CA MET A 158 -9.10 13.93 -6.20
C MET A 158 -10.58 13.57 -6.40
N ASP A 159 -11.48 14.55 -6.31
CA ASP A 159 -12.92 14.33 -6.46
C ASP A 159 -13.33 13.89 -7.87
N LYS A 160 -12.48 14.15 -8.89
CA LYS A 160 -12.63 13.65 -10.26
C LYS A 160 -12.28 12.16 -10.38
N VAL A 161 -11.55 11.58 -9.42
CA VAL A 161 -11.12 10.18 -9.49
C VAL A 161 -12.23 9.27 -8.96
N LYS A 162 -12.68 8.31 -9.77
CA LYS A 162 -13.67 7.29 -9.39
C LYS A 162 -13.03 5.92 -9.44
N VAL A 163 -12.72 5.36 -8.27
CA VAL A 163 -12.15 4.02 -8.16
C VAL A 163 -13.30 3.01 -8.05
N VAL A 164 -13.34 2.04 -8.95
CA VAL A 164 -14.40 1.03 -8.99
C VAL A 164 -13.83 -0.37 -9.19
N ALA A 165 -14.49 -1.36 -8.59
CA ALA A 165 -14.18 -2.76 -8.82
C ALA A 165 -14.62 -3.19 -10.23
N ASN A 166 -13.85 -4.08 -10.85
CA ASN A 166 -14.19 -4.69 -12.14
C ASN A 166 -14.14 -6.22 -12.00
N GLU A 167 -15.26 -6.89 -12.27
CA GLU A 167 -15.42 -8.34 -12.11
C GLU A 167 -14.56 -9.14 -13.09
N GLU A 168 -14.32 -8.63 -14.30
CA GLU A 168 -13.40 -9.26 -15.27
C GLU A 168 -11.97 -9.29 -14.73
N PHE A 169 -11.59 -8.28 -13.96
CA PHE A 169 -10.26 -8.18 -13.35
C PHE A 169 -10.09 -9.10 -12.16
N GLU A 170 -11.15 -9.26 -11.36
CA GLU A 170 -11.19 -10.26 -10.28
C GLU A 170 -11.00 -11.68 -10.79
N ALA A 171 -11.62 -12.03 -11.92
CA ALA A 171 -11.48 -13.36 -12.53
C ALA A 171 -10.04 -13.70 -12.97
N LEU A 172 -9.17 -12.69 -13.13
CA LEU A 172 -7.77 -12.86 -13.53
C LEU A 172 -6.79 -12.90 -12.35
N PHE A 173 -7.23 -12.50 -11.17
CA PHE A 173 -6.41 -12.50 -9.95
C PHE A 173 -6.26 -13.93 -9.38
N PRO A 174 -5.10 -14.33 -8.81
CA PRO A 174 -3.87 -13.56 -8.59
C PRO A 174 -2.87 -13.60 -9.75
N LYS A 175 -3.19 -14.28 -10.85
CA LYS A 175 -2.23 -14.46 -11.96
C LYS A 175 -1.90 -13.14 -12.65
N PHE A 176 -2.88 -12.25 -12.77
CA PHE A 176 -2.71 -10.89 -13.26
C PHE A 176 -3.32 -9.90 -12.26
N GLN A 177 -2.76 -8.69 -12.25
CA GLN A 177 -3.28 -7.54 -11.49
C GLN A 177 -3.60 -6.40 -12.46
N PRO A 178 -4.65 -6.56 -13.29
CA PRO A 178 -5.00 -5.58 -14.31
C PRO A 178 -5.62 -4.32 -13.71
N SER A 179 -5.50 -3.22 -14.46
CA SER A 179 -6.18 -1.95 -14.18
C SER A 179 -6.56 -1.26 -15.49
N ARG A 180 -7.61 -0.45 -15.47
CA ARG A 180 -8.01 0.40 -16.61
C ARG A 180 -8.22 1.81 -16.12
N VAL A 181 -7.71 2.79 -16.88
CA VAL A 181 -7.91 4.21 -16.60
C VAL A 181 -8.56 4.82 -17.82
N THR A 182 -9.66 5.54 -17.61
CA THR A 182 -10.38 6.27 -18.66
C THR A 182 -10.69 7.69 -18.20
N SER A 183 -10.59 8.65 -19.12
CA SER A 183 -11.00 10.03 -18.89
C SER A 183 -12.27 10.33 -19.68
N CYS A 184 -13.22 11.03 -19.05
CA CYS A 184 -14.43 11.55 -19.69
C CYS A 184 -14.63 13.05 -19.39
#